data_AF-A0A8X6SGT8-F1
#
_entry.id   AF-A0A8X6SGT8-F1
#
_cell.length_a   1.000
_cell.length_b   1.000
_cell.length_c   1.000
_cell.angle_alpha   90.00
_cell.angle_beta   90.00
_cell.angle_gamma   90.00
#
_symmetry.space_group_name_H-M   'P 1'
#
loop_
_entity.id
_entity.type
_entity.pdbx_description
1 polymer ?
#
loop_
_entity_poly.entity_id
_entity_poly.type
_entity_poly.pdbx_seq_one_letter_code
_entity_poly.pdbx_strand_id
1 'polypeptide(L)'
;MEKFEGVTDEKLRPLKPFLDEFGILRARTKLSFREDTDNFKFPIILPNEHPVVHLMIVRKHEELMHAGVSIVMNHLRESFWILKARKLIRQIIQKCSRCKRFSAQKTEVVPSSLPKDRVSNSKIFQVVGVDLVGPLHLKDRRKGWVVLFTCAVFRAVRFELITSLSTAAFLQSLRRFISRRGRPTIIYSDNGTNFVGSNSALNSIDWDVVMSKANIQKIKWKFNPPSAAWWGGFWKRMIQMLKQILRKMLGRASLYYEELNTVLCEWEHVINSRPLTYISEDVNNLTPAMFLQEIETSDVTDIDCLDHQEIYNRIRHVQTIREQLRKRFRIEYLGQLREQTQHHRKLRPLTVGEVVVVENSLKNRNLWSLARVIQLIPGKDGHVRVARVQTETGELVRPVQRLYNLELQEPEINLPKDLTDSVIRTRRGRKVISPKRLTYA
;
A
#
# COMPACT_ATOMS: atom_id res chain seq x y z
N MET A 1 36.06 -14.72 27.52
CA MET A 1 35.03 -14.17 28.42
C MET A 1 35.64 -12.98 29.13
N GLU A 2 35.07 -11.78 29.03
CA GLU A 2 35.48 -10.67 29.89
C GLU A 2 35.34 -11.12 31.36
N LYS A 3 36.47 -11.20 32.07
CA LYS A 3 36.50 -11.38 33.51
C LYS A 3 36.80 -10.02 34.12
N PHE A 4 36.00 -9.60 35.09
CA PHE A 4 36.31 -8.40 35.87
C PHE A 4 37.55 -8.65 36.72
N GLU A 5 38.44 -7.68 36.82
CA GLU A 5 39.61 -7.74 37.71
C GLU A 5 39.25 -7.50 39.19
N GLY A 6 37.96 -7.55 39.52
CA GLY A 6 37.42 -7.29 40.85
C GLY A 6 36.98 -5.84 41.02
N VAL A 7 36.99 -5.37 42.27
CA VAL A 7 36.52 -4.02 42.65
C VAL A 7 37.38 -2.90 42.04
N THR A 8 38.63 -3.21 41.67
CA THR A 8 39.61 -2.27 41.11
C THR A 8 39.48 -2.04 39.61
N ASP A 9 38.62 -2.78 38.91
CA ASP A 9 38.44 -2.68 37.46
C ASP A 9 38.00 -1.25 37.05
N GLU A 10 38.78 -0.61 36.18
CA GLU A 10 38.55 0.76 35.74
C GLU A 10 37.17 0.96 35.09
N LYS A 11 36.66 -0.07 34.42
CA LYS A 11 35.33 -0.05 33.76
C LYS A 11 34.20 0.09 34.78
N LEU A 12 34.44 -0.28 36.04
CA LEU A 12 33.44 -0.33 37.10
C LEU A 12 33.51 0.86 38.05
N ARG A 13 34.59 1.66 38.04
CA ARG A 13 34.76 2.85 38.91
C ARG A 13 33.52 3.76 39.02
N PRO A 14 32.76 4.07 37.95
CA PRO A 14 31.56 4.91 38.04
C PRO A 14 30.44 4.33 38.91
N LEU A 15 30.45 3.01 39.13
CA LEU A 15 29.41 2.26 39.84
C LEU A 15 29.73 2.06 41.33
N LYS A 16 30.89 2.54 41.79
CA LYS A 16 31.40 2.34 43.16
C LYS A 16 31.23 0.88 43.60
N PRO A 17 31.88 -0.07 42.91
CA PRO A 17 31.64 -1.49 43.09
C PRO A 17 32.06 -1.95 44.50
N PHE A 18 31.44 -3.02 44.98
CA PHE A 18 31.85 -3.71 46.20
C PHE A 18 31.47 -5.20 46.10
N LEU A 19 32.07 -6.03 46.95
CA LEU A 19 31.71 -7.44 47.08
C LEU A 19 30.74 -7.62 48.24
N ASP A 20 29.70 -8.41 48.04
CA ASP A 20 28.83 -8.85 49.13
C ASP A 20 29.44 -10.02 49.93
N GLU A 21 28.72 -10.49 50.94
CA GLU A 21 29.11 -11.60 51.82
C GLU A 21 29.35 -12.93 51.06
N PHE A 22 28.81 -13.05 49.85
CA PHE A 22 28.97 -14.23 48.98
C PHE A 22 30.05 -14.03 47.91
N GLY A 23 30.79 -12.91 47.94
CA GLY A 23 31.80 -12.59 46.94
C GLY A 23 31.22 -12.16 45.59
N ILE A 24 29.96 -11.73 45.53
CA ILE A 24 29.31 -11.25 44.31
C ILE A 24 29.55 -9.75 44.16
N LEU A 25 29.92 -9.32 42.95
CA LEU A 25 30.21 -7.93 42.62
C LEU A 25 28.92 -7.13 42.43
N ARG A 26 28.74 -6.06 43.22
CA ARG A 26 27.53 -5.21 43.26
C ARG A 26 27.86 -3.74 43.10
N ALA A 27 26.89 -2.98 42.60
CA ALA A 27 27.00 -1.52 42.46
C ALA A 27 26.36 -0.81 43.66
N ARG A 28 27.01 0.24 44.19
CA ARG A 28 26.36 1.11 45.19
C ARG A 28 25.43 2.10 44.52
N THR A 29 24.22 2.24 45.04
CA THR A 29 23.24 3.21 44.56
C THR A 29 22.91 4.25 45.63
N LYS A 30 22.25 5.34 45.22
CA LYS A 30 21.71 6.34 46.15
C LYS A 30 20.55 5.80 47.02
N LEU A 31 20.08 4.58 46.76
CA LEU A 31 18.95 3.96 47.44
C LEU A 31 19.39 3.06 48.61
N SER A 32 20.63 3.22 49.08
CA SER A 32 21.25 2.34 50.08
C SER A 32 20.45 2.26 51.41
N PHE A 33 19.70 3.29 51.78
CA PHE A 33 18.92 3.37 53.01
C PHE A 33 17.41 3.16 52.83
N ARG A 34 16.96 2.82 51.62
CA ARG A 34 15.55 2.54 51.36
C ARG A 34 15.18 1.16 51.92
N GLU A 35 13.99 1.02 52.48
CA GLU A 35 13.42 -0.30 52.76
C GLU A 35 13.00 -0.97 51.44
N ASP A 36 13.86 -1.82 50.91
CA ASP A 36 13.66 -2.56 49.66
C ASP A 36 14.59 -3.79 49.60
N THR A 37 14.45 -4.60 48.56
CA THR A 37 15.29 -5.78 48.33
C THR A 37 16.76 -5.40 48.10
N ASP A 38 17.69 -6.25 48.56
CA ASP A 38 19.12 -5.98 48.43
C ASP A 38 19.58 -5.92 46.97
N ASN A 39 18.94 -6.68 46.09
CA ASN A 39 19.18 -6.64 44.65
C ASN A 39 18.76 -5.30 44.02
N PHE A 40 17.71 -4.65 44.54
CA PHE A 40 17.27 -3.35 44.04
C PHE A 40 18.17 -2.22 44.56
N LYS A 41 18.55 -2.27 45.84
CA LYS A 41 19.46 -1.30 46.48
C LYS A 41 20.88 -1.43 45.96
N PHE A 42 21.34 -2.67 45.74
CA PHE A 42 22.70 -3.04 45.38
C PHE A 42 22.70 -4.07 44.22
N PRO A 43 22.43 -3.64 42.98
CA PRO A 43 22.29 -4.54 41.85
C PRO A 43 23.60 -5.24 41.51
N ILE A 44 23.49 -6.50 41.09
CA ILE A 44 24.62 -7.36 40.70
C ILE A 44 25.20 -6.87 39.38
N ILE A 45 26.51 -6.64 39.33
CA ILE A 45 27.19 -6.17 38.13
C ILE A 45 27.42 -7.34 37.19
N LEU A 46 26.97 -7.20 35.93
CA LEU A 46 27.10 -8.23 34.91
C LEU A 46 27.81 -7.71 33.66
N PRO A 47 28.70 -8.52 33.04
CA PRO A 47 29.35 -8.16 31.78
C PRO A 47 28.36 -8.23 30.61
N ASN A 48 28.55 -7.44 29.57
CA ASN A 48 27.63 -7.38 28.44
C ASN A 48 27.91 -8.44 27.36
N GLU A 49 29.05 -9.11 27.41
CA GLU A 49 29.48 -10.06 26.38
C GLU A 49 29.22 -11.52 26.76
N HIS A 50 28.75 -11.77 27.98
CA HIS A 50 28.58 -13.13 28.46
C HIS A 50 27.30 -13.79 27.90
N PRO A 51 27.35 -15.03 27.38
CA PRO A 51 26.20 -15.71 26.76
C PRO A 51 24.97 -15.82 27.68
N VAL A 52 25.18 -16.04 28.97
CA VAL A 52 24.09 -16.11 29.96
C VAL A 52 23.34 -14.78 30.05
N VAL A 53 24.04 -13.65 30.01
CA VAL A 53 23.41 -12.32 30.05
C VAL A 53 22.57 -12.08 28.80
N HIS A 54 23.04 -12.54 27.65
CA HIS A 54 22.27 -12.51 26.41
C HIS A 54 20.98 -13.33 26.54
N LEU A 55 21.05 -14.57 27.03
CA LEU A 55 19.88 -15.43 27.24
C LEU A 55 18.91 -14.86 28.28
N MET A 56 19.41 -14.27 29.35
CA MET A 56 18.59 -13.58 30.36
C MET A 56 17.80 -12.43 29.75
N ILE A 57 18.43 -11.60 28.91
CA ILE A 57 17.73 -10.49 28.24
C ILE A 57 16.69 -11.02 27.24
N VAL A 58 17.00 -12.08 26.48
CA VAL A 58 16.04 -12.72 25.56
C VAL A 58 14.82 -13.22 26.33
N ARG A 59 15.04 -14.00 27.41
CA ARG A 59 13.97 -14.51 28.26
C ARG A 59 13.13 -13.39 28.85
N LYS A 60 13.77 -12.33 29.38
CA LYS A 60 13.05 -11.20 29.98
C LYS A 60 12.24 -10.41 28.96
N HIS A 61 12.76 -10.27 27.74
CA HIS A 61 12.02 -9.65 26.62
C HIS A 61 10.79 -10.47 26.22
N GLU A 62 10.86 -11.81 26.25
CA GLU A 62 9.73 -12.70 25.97
C GLU A 62 8.69 -12.73 27.11
N GLU A 63 9.14 -12.82 28.37
CA GLU A 63 8.27 -12.76 29.57
C GLU A 63 7.48 -11.45 29.63
N LEU A 64 8.09 -10.33 29.24
CA LEU A 64 7.45 -9.02 29.18
C LEU A 64 6.70 -8.77 27.86
N MET A 65 6.29 -9.83 27.17
CA MET A 65 5.46 -9.75 25.97
C MET A 65 6.05 -8.86 24.87
N HIS A 66 7.36 -8.98 24.63
CA HIS A 66 8.12 -8.21 23.65
C HIS A 66 8.18 -6.70 23.90
N ALA A 67 8.20 -6.29 25.17
CA ALA A 67 8.33 -4.90 25.56
C ALA A 67 9.60 -4.23 24.99
N GLY A 68 9.53 -2.90 24.82
CA GLY A 68 10.61 -2.09 24.28
C GLY A 68 11.84 -1.98 25.19
N VAL A 69 12.95 -1.47 24.63
CA VAL A 69 14.27 -1.41 25.28
C VAL A 69 14.22 -0.87 26.71
N SER A 70 13.51 0.24 26.94
CA SER A 70 13.45 0.89 28.26
C SER A 70 12.74 0.04 29.31
N ILE A 71 11.67 -0.67 28.94
CA ILE A 71 10.89 -1.50 29.87
C ILE A 71 11.71 -2.72 30.29
N VAL A 72 12.30 -3.42 29.32
CA VAL A 72 13.19 -4.56 29.58
C VAL A 72 14.38 -4.14 30.43
N MET A 73 14.98 -2.99 30.14
CA MET A 73 16.11 -2.46 30.90
C MET A 73 15.73 -2.12 32.35
N ASN A 74 14.56 -1.53 32.58
CA ASN A 74 14.10 -1.16 33.92
C ASN A 74 13.84 -2.41 34.78
N HIS A 75 13.19 -3.43 34.23
CA HIS A 75 12.97 -4.68 34.95
C HIS A 75 14.28 -5.43 35.23
N LEU A 76 15.26 -5.39 34.33
CA LEU A 76 16.57 -5.99 34.61
C LEU A 76 17.32 -5.22 35.70
N ARG A 77 17.14 -3.89 35.76
CA ARG A 77 17.76 -3.02 36.79
C ARG A 77 17.25 -3.26 38.20
N GLU A 78 16.12 -3.94 38.36
CA GLU A 78 15.64 -4.34 39.69
C GLU A 78 16.59 -5.32 40.38
N SER A 79 17.48 -5.99 39.63
CA SER A 79 18.44 -6.93 40.22
C SER A 79 19.84 -6.88 39.65
N PHE A 80 20.00 -6.32 38.44
CA PHE A 80 21.25 -6.38 37.70
C PHE A 80 21.66 -5.03 37.12
N TRP A 81 22.94 -4.72 37.25
CA TRP A 81 23.59 -3.64 36.54
C TRP A 81 24.45 -4.19 35.39
N ILE A 82 23.81 -4.41 34.24
CA ILE A 82 24.49 -4.90 33.05
C ILE A 82 25.26 -3.74 32.39
N LEU A 83 26.56 -3.91 32.15
CA LEU A 83 27.35 -2.90 31.44
C LEU A 83 26.78 -2.64 30.05
N LYS A 84 26.76 -1.39 29.58
CA LYS A 84 26.23 -1.03 28.24
C LYS A 84 24.84 -1.65 27.92
N ALA A 85 24.00 -1.93 28.94
CA ALA A 85 22.77 -2.74 28.80
C ALA A 85 21.87 -2.28 27.66
N ARG A 86 21.69 -0.96 27.51
CA ARG A 86 20.84 -0.37 26.48
C ARG A 86 21.28 -0.76 25.06
N LYS A 87 22.59 -0.83 24.80
CA LYS A 87 23.15 -1.23 23.50
C LYS A 87 22.84 -2.71 23.24
N LEU A 88 23.13 -3.57 24.21
CA LEU A 88 22.90 -5.01 24.11
C LEU A 88 21.42 -5.36 23.95
N ILE A 89 20.54 -4.79 24.79
CA ILE A 89 19.09 -4.98 24.71
C ILE A 89 18.56 -4.52 23.35
N ARG A 90 19.02 -3.38 22.83
CA ARG A 90 18.64 -2.91 21.49
C ARG A 90 19.05 -3.91 20.41
N GLN A 91 20.27 -4.45 20.46
CA GLN A 91 20.74 -5.46 19.50
C GLN A 91 19.89 -6.74 19.56
N ILE A 92 19.53 -7.20 20.77
CA ILE A 92 18.69 -8.40 20.96
C ILE A 92 17.28 -8.18 20.40
N ILE A 93 16.62 -7.08 20.77
CA ILE A 93 15.28 -6.74 20.29
C ILE A 93 15.27 -6.55 18.77
N GLN A 94 16.31 -5.94 18.20
CA GLN A 94 16.44 -5.80 16.75
C GLN A 94 16.51 -7.14 16.05
N LYS A 95 17.10 -8.19 16.64
CA LYS A 95 17.17 -9.54 16.07
C LYS A 95 15.90 -10.38 16.31
N CYS A 96 15.02 -9.96 17.21
CA CYS A 96 13.78 -10.67 17.53
C CYS A 96 12.83 -10.70 16.31
N SER A 97 12.52 -11.90 15.82
CA SER A 97 11.68 -12.11 14.63
C SER A 97 10.27 -11.54 14.79
N ARG A 98 9.68 -11.65 16.00
CA ARG A 98 8.37 -11.07 16.32
C ARG A 98 8.40 -9.54 16.29
N CYS A 99 9.36 -8.90 16.94
CA CYS A 99 9.51 -7.43 16.90
C CYS A 99 9.81 -6.93 15.49
N LYS A 100 10.67 -7.63 14.73
CA LYS A 100 10.98 -7.30 13.34
C LYS A 100 9.74 -7.28 12.44
N ARG A 101 8.80 -8.23 12.60
CA ARG A 101 7.55 -8.22 11.83
C ARG A 101 6.75 -6.92 12.02
N PHE A 102 6.72 -6.40 13.24
CA PHE A 102 6.04 -5.14 13.57
C PHE A 102 6.82 -3.90 13.13
N SER A 103 8.16 -3.93 13.26
CA SER A 103 9.02 -2.79 12.93
C SER A 103 9.43 -2.72 11.46
N ALA A 104 9.18 -3.77 10.66
CA ALA A 104 9.53 -3.81 9.25
C ALA A 104 8.96 -2.57 8.51
N GLN A 105 9.80 -1.91 7.72
CA GLN A 105 9.37 -0.72 7.00
C GLN A 105 8.77 -1.10 5.65
N LYS A 106 7.86 -0.24 5.16
CA LYS A 106 7.33 -0.36 3.80
C LYS A 106 8.48 -0.11 2.84
N THR A 107 8.59 -0.94 1.80
CA THR A 107 9.53 -0.65 0.72
C THR A 107 8.98 0.52 -0.10
N GLU A 108 9.63 1.68 -0.04
CA GLU A 108 9.27 2.81 -0.89
C GLU A 108 9.82 2.59 -2.31
N VAL A 109 9.04 2.98 -3.30
CA VAL A 109 9.39 2.82 -4.71
C VAL A 109 9.14 4.14 -5.39
N VAL A 110 10.06 4.54 -6.28
CA VAL A 110 9.90 5.73 -7.12
C VAL A 110 8.54 5.64 -7.83
N PRO A 111 7.60 6.58 -7.60
CA PRO A 111 6.31 6.57 -8.28
C PRO A 111 6.55 6.58 -9.79
N SER A 112 5.85 5.72 -10.55
CA SER A 112 6.03 5.74 -12.00
C SER A 112 5.48 7.02 -12.57
N SER A 113 6.09 7.48 -13.67
CA SER A 113 5.46 8.46 -14.54
C SER A 113 4.04 8.00 -14.88
N LEU A 114 3.13 8.97 -15.04
CA LEU A 114 1.77 8.66 -15.43
C LEU A 114 1.79 7.91 -16.78
N PRO A 115 0.98 6.84 -16.95
CA PRO A 115 0.87 6.14 -18.23
C PRO A 115 0.56 7.13 -19.36
N LYS A 116 1.10 6.92 -20.58
CA LYS A 116 0.81 7.77 -21.76
C LYS A 116 -0.69 8.03 -21.93
N ASP A 117 -1.50 6.99 -21.72
CA ASP A 117 -2.97 7.01 -21.75
C ASP A 117 -3.62 8.03 -20.78
N ARG A 118 -2.89 8.56 -19.79
CA ARG A 118 -3.35 9.59 -18.84
C ARG A 118 -2.90 11.01 -19.18
N VAL A 119 -1.98 11.17 -20.14
CA VAL A 119 -1.32 12.45 -20.44
C VAL A 119 -1.38 12.80 -21.93
N SER A 120 -1.87 11.89 -22.78
CA SER A 120 -2.11 12.14 -24.20
C SER A 120 -3.24 13.14 -24.41
N ASN A 121 -3.20 13.87 -25.53
CA ASN A 121 -4.33 14.65 -26.05
C ASN A 121 -5.45 13.72 -26.51
N SER A 122 -6.16 13.10 -25.57
CA SER A 122 -7.26 12.18 -25.81
C SER A 122 -8.60 12.90 -25.69
N LYS A 123 -9.62 12.43 -26.41
CA LYS A 123 -11.01 12.86 -26.23
C LYS A 123 -11.52 12.47 -24.83
N ILE A 124 -12.53 13.18 -24.33
CA ILE A 124 -13.15 12.81 -23.07
C ILE A 124 -13.68 11.37 -23.12
N PHE A 125 -13.51 10.63 -22.01
CA PHE A 125 -13.87 9.21 -21.91
C PHE A 125 -13.25 8.27 -22.95
N GLN A 126 -12.23 8.69 -23.71
CA GLN A 126 -11.49 7.77 -24.58
C GLN A 126 -10.76 6.69 -23.76
N VAL A 127 -10.23 7.07 -22.60
CA VAL A 127 -9.62 6.17 -21.62
C VAL A 127 -10.42 6.25 -20.32
N VAL A 128 -11.01 5.14 -19.90
CA VAL A 128 -11.95 5.08 -18.78
C VAL A 128 -11.47 4.11 -17.71
N GLY A 129 -11.57 4.53 -16.45
CA GLY A 129 -11.53 3.62 -15.29
C GLY A 129 -12.95 3.29 -14.85
N VAL A 130 -13.19 2.01 -14.54
CA VAL A 130 -14.51 1.50 -14.13
C VAL A 130 -14.41 0.77 -12.80
N ASP A 131 -15.38 1.01 -11.93
CA ASP A 131 -15.50 0.36 -10.63
C ASP A 131 -16.97 0.37 -10.16
N LEU A 132 -17.31 -0.42 -9.14
CA LEU A 132 -18.63 -0.44 -8.53
C LEU A 132 -18.61 -0.01 -7.07
N VAL A 133 -19.66 0.71 -6.68
CA VAL A 133 -19.92 1.12 -5.31
C VAL A 133 -21.21 0.51 -4.82
N GLY A 134 -21.15 -0.20 -3.70
CA GLY A 134 -22.30 -0.81 -3.07
C GLY A 134 -21.90 -1.92 -2.10
N PRO A 135 -22.88 -2.72 -1.61
CA PRO A 135 -24.30 -2.57 -1.90
C PRO A 135 -24.91 -1.33 -1.22
N LEU A 136 -25.82 -0.66 -1.93
CA LEU A 136 -26.76 0.32 -1.38
C LEU A 136 -28.08 -0.38 -1.12
N HIS A 137 -28.72 -0.10 0.01
CA HIS A 137 -30.03 -0.67 0.34
C HIS A 137 -31.11 0.29 -0.16
N LEU A 138 -31.95 -0.20 -1.07
CA LEU A 138 -33.10 0.54 -1.60
C LEU A 138 -34.30 0.37 -0.67
N LYS A 139 -35.26 1.30 -0.76
CA LYS A 139 -36.44 1.35 0.11
C LYS A 139 -37.35 0.12 -0.01
N ASP A 140 -37.36 -0.52 -1.18
CA ASP A 140 -38.05 -1.78 -1.47
C ASP A 140 -37.28 -3.04 -1.05
N ARG A 141 -36.25 -2.88 -0.19
CA ARG A 141 -35.38 -3.95 0.33
C ARG A 141 -34.51 -4.64 -0.73
N ARG A 142 -34.46 -4.12 -1.96
CA ARG A 142 -33.51 -4.59 -2.97
C ARG A 142 -32.14 -3.97 -2.74
N LYS A 143 -31.09 -4.64 -3.25
CA LYS A 143 -29.74 -4.11 -3.27
C LYS A 143 -29.50 -3.40 -4.61
N GLY A 144 -28.90 -2.22 -4.54
CA GLY A 144 -28.41 -1.46 -5.68
C GLY A 144 -26.90 -1.31 -5.65
N TRP A 145 -26.30 -1.13 -6.82
CA TRP A 145 -24.89 -0.81 -6.99
C TRP A 145 -24.76 0.31 -7.99
N VAL A 146 -23.84 1.24 -7.73
CA VAL A 146 -23.51 2.34 -8.63
C VAL A 146 -22.27 1.94 -9.40
N VAL A 147 -22.40 1.84 -10.72
CA VAL A 147 -21.26 1.73 -11.63
C VAL A 147 -20.70 3.13 -11.83
N LEU A 148 -19.42 3.30 -11.51
CA LEU A 148 -18.66 4.50 -11.80
C LEU A 148 -17.88 4.29 -13.10
N PHE A 149 -18.08 5.17 -14.07
CA PHE A 149 -17.17 5.38 -15.18
C PHE A 149 -16.43 6.69 -14.95
N THR A 150 -15.12 6.72 -15.06
CA THR A 150 -14.35 7.97 -14.95
C THR A 150 -13.27 8.12 -16.00
N CYS A 151 -13.16 9.32 -16.57
CA CYS A 151 -12.14 9.64 -17.56
C CYS A 151 -10.75 9.72 -16.90
N ALA A 152 -9.77 9.03 -17.48
CA ALA A 152 -8.40 8.99 -16.95
C ALA A 152 -7.67 10.35 -17.05
N VAL A 153 -8.03 11.17 -18.03
CA VAL A 153 -7.38 12.46 -18.32
C VAL A 153 -8.11 13.61 -17.63
N PHE A 154 -9.37 13.85 -17.97
CA PHE A 154 -10.14 14.98 -17.45
C PHE A 154 -10.80 14.71 -16.08
N ARG A 155 -10.70 13.48 -15.57
CA ARG A 155 -11.32 13.04 -14.31
C ARG A 155 -12.82 13.28 -14.20
N ALA A 156 -13.51 13.44 -15.33
CA ALA A 156 -14.96 13.45 -15.37
C ALA A 156 -15.52 12.10 -14.92
N VAL A 157 -16.72 12.10 -14.36
CA VAL A 157 -17.42 10.89 -13.88
C VAL A 157 -18.76 10.75 -14.56
N ARG A 158 -19.22 9.50 -14.70
CA ARG A 158 -20.57 9.11 -15.09
C ARG A 158 -21.03 7.98 -14.18
N PHE A 159 -22.22 8.12 -13.60
CA PHE A 159 -22.82 7.10 -12.75
C PHE A 159 -23.94 6.35 -13.47
N GLU A 160 -24.02 5.05 -13.25
CA GLU A 160 -25.15 4.23 -13.68
C GLU A 160 -25.58 3.33 -12.52
N LEU A 161 -26.87 3.37 -12.17
CA LEU A 161 -27.42 2.47 -11.15
C LEU A 161 -27.73 1.11 -11.77
N ILE A 162 -27.40 0.03 -11.06
CA ILE A 162 -27.74 -1.35 -11.40
C ILE A 162 -28.23 -2.11 -10.17
N THR A 163 -29.03 -3.15 -10.38
CA THR A 163 -29.64 -3.97 -9.33
C THR A 163 -28.99 -5.35 -9.18
N SER A 164 -27.86 -5.61 -9.87
CA SER A 164 -27.16 -6.89 -9.84
C SER A 164 -25.67 -6.70 -10.18
N LEU A 165 -24.79 -7.46 -9.52
CA LEU A 165 -23.36 -7.55 -9.85
C LEU A 165 -23.08 -8.50 -11.03
N SER A 166 -24.08 -8.93 -11.78
CA SER A 166 -23.87 -9.82 -12.93
C SER A 166 -23.16 -9.13 -14.10
N THR A 167 -22.48 -9.94 -14.92
CA THR A 167 -21.90 -9.52 -16.21
C THR A 167 -22.96 -8.84 -17.10
N ALA A 168 -24.16 -9.41 -17.19
CA ALA A 168 -25.25 -8.88 -18.02
C ALA A 168 -25.70 -7.48 -17.56
N ALA A 169 -25.91 -7.29 -16.25
CA ALA A 169 -26.29 -5.99 -15.69
C ALA A 169 -25.21 -4.92 -15.93
N PHE A 170 -23.93 -5.30 -15.78
CA PHE A 170 -22.83 -4.40 -16.11
C PHE A 170 -22.79 -4.06 -17.61
N LEU A 171 -22.93 -5.03 -18.52
CA LEU A 171 -22.95 -4.77 -19.96
C LEU A 171 -24.07 -3.79 -20.37
N GLN A 172 -25.24 -3.88 -19.74
CA GLN A 172 -26.32 -2.90 -19.95
C GLN A 172 -25.92 -1.49 -19.49
N SER A 173 -25.23 -1.37 -18.35
CA SER A 173 -24.70 -0.08 -17.90
C SER A 173 -23.62 0.47 -18.84
N LEU A 174 -22.75 -0.40 -19.38
CA LEU A 174 -21.72 -0.02 -20.35
C LEU A 174 -22.36 0.44 -21.66
N ARG A 175 -23.42 -0.22 -22.14
CA ARG A 175 -24.18 0.21 -23.32
C ARG A 175 -24.75 1.61 -23.13
N ARG A 176 -25.41 1.85 -21.98
CA ARG A 176 -25.94 3.17 -21.61
C ARG A 176 -24.86 4.25 -21.54
N PHE A 177 -23.69 3.92 -20.99
CA PHE A 177 -22.53 4.81 -20.96
C PHE A 177 -22.06 5.16 -22.37
N ILE A 178 -21.82 4.15 -23.22
CA ILE A 178 -21.33 4.34 -24.60
C ILE A 178 -22.31 5.17 -25.43
N SER A 179 -23.62 4.89 -25.32
CA SER A 179 -24.65 5.63 -26.05
C SER A 179 -24.71 7.12 -25.68
N ARG A 180 -24.24 7.50 -24.49
CA ARG A 180 -24.28 8.89 -24.01
C ARG A 180 -22.96 9.63 -24.12
N ARG A 181 -21.83 8.93 -24.00
CA ARG A 181 -20.49 9.52 -23.86
C ARG A 181 -19.52 9.10 -24.95
N GLY A 182 -19.96 8.28 -25.89
CA GLY A 182 -19.12 7.71 -26.92
C GLY A 182 -18.39 6.45 -26.46
N ARG A 183 -17.84 5.72 -27.44
CA ARG A 183 -17.18 4.44 -27.20
C ARG A 183 -15.73 4.67 -26.71
N PRO A 184 -15.35 4.14 -25.53
CA PRO A 184 -13.97 4.24 -25.07
C PRO A 184 -13.06 3.36 -25.93
N THR A 185 -11.80 3.78 -26.12
CA THR A 185 -10.78 2.92 -26.73
C THR A 185 -10.14 1.99 -25.71
N ILE A 186 -10.02 2.43 -24.46
CA ILE A 186 -9.40 1.67 -23.37
C ILE A 186 -10.28 1.71 -22.11
N ILE A 187 -10.53 0.54 -21.53
CA ILE A 187 -11.17 0.40 -20.21
C ILE A 187 -10.18 -0.21 -19.23
N TYR A 188 -10.04 0.43 -18.06
CA TYR A 188 -9.32 -0.07 -16.90
C TYR A 188 -10.30 -0.52 -15.81
N SER A 189 -10.09 -1.69 -15.21
CA SER A 189 -10.89 -2.16 -14.07
C SER A 189 -10.06 -3.00 -13.10
N ASP A 190 -10.65 -3.35 -11.96
CA ASP A 190 -10.14 -4.47 -11.15
C ASP A 190 -10.57 -5.83 -11.72
N ASN A 191 -10.15 -6.91 -11.07
CA ASN A 191 -10.44 -8.29 -11.47
C ASN A 191 -11.81 -8.78 -10.96
N GLY A 192 -12.78 -7.89 -10.77
CA GLY A 192 -14.16 -8.29 -10.46
C GLY A 192 -14.71 -9.27 -11.50
N THR A 193 -15.42 -10.30 -11.04
CA THR A 193 -15.92 -11.40 -11.90
C THR A 193 -16.82 -10.90 -13.02
N ASN A 194 -17.61 -9.87 -12.75
CA ASN A 194 -18.44 -9.17 -13.72
C ASN A 194 -17.63 -8.48 -14.83
N PHE A 195 -16.50 -7.86 -14.51
CA PHE A 195 -15.61 -7.23 -15.48
C PHE A 195 -14.83 -8.27 -16.30
N VAL A 196 -14.32 -9.31 -15.63
CA VAL A 196 -13.64 -10.43 -16.29
C VAL A 196 -14.59 -11.12 -17.27
N GLY A 197 -15.82 -11.41 -16.83
CA GLY A 197 -16.86 -11.98 -17.68
C GLY A 197 -17.24 -11.07 -18.86
N SER A 198 -17.31 -9.75 -18.63
CA SER A 198 -17.64 -8.79 -19.69
C SER A 198 -16.54 -8.71 -20.75
N ASN A 199 -15.27 -8.67 -20.32
CA ASN A 199 -14.14 -8.71 -21.24
C ASN A 199 -14.10 -10.03 -22.02
N SER A 200 -14.38 -11.16 -21.38
CA SER A 200 -14.47 -12.46 -22.05
C SER A 200 -15.56 -12.47 -23.13
N ALA A 201 -16.77 -12.00 -22.80
CA ALA A 201 -17.89 -11.92 -23.75
C ALA A 201 -17.61 -10.95 -24.92
N LEU A 202 -16.89 -9.85 -24.69
CA LEU A 202 -16.47 -8.96 -25.77
C LEU A 202 -15.37 -9.58 -26.65
N ASN A 203 -14.52 -10.45 -26.10
CA ASN A 203 -13.46 -11.11 -26.85
C ASN A 203 -13.94 -12.30 -27.68
N SER A 204 -15.10 -12.90 -27.36
CA SER A 204 -15.69 -13.99 -28.14
C SER A 204 -16.40 -13.51 -29.41
N ILE A 205 -16.55 -12.20 -29.62
CA ILE A 205 -17.14 -11.62 -30.82
C ILE A 205 -16.11 -11.66 -31.97
N ASP A 206 -16.57 -12.00 -33.16
CA ASP A 206 -15.80 -11.82 -34.39
C ASP A 206 -15.67 -10.33 -34.72
N TRP A 207 -14.51 -9.76 -34.41
CA TRP A 207 -14.24 -8.34 -34.61
C TRP A 207 -13.94 -7.98 -36.07
N ASP A 208 -13.59 -8.95 -36.91
CA ASP A 208 -13.29 -8.68 -38.33
C ASP A 208 -14.59 -8.39 -39.07
N VAL A 209 -15.66 -9.13 -38.76
CA VAL A 209 -17.03 -8.85 -39.26
C VAL A 209 -17.57 -7.53 -38.70
N VAL A 210 -17.35 -7.23 -37.43
CA VAL A 210 -17.84 -5.98 -36.81
C VAL A 210 -17.10 -4.76 -37.36
N MET A 211 -15.78 -4.86 -37.56
CA MET A 211 -14.98 -3.77 -38.09
C MET A 211 -15.32 -3.49 -39.55
N SER A 212 -15.50 -4.53 -40.36
CA SER A 212 -15.88 -4.38 -41.77
C SER A 212 -17.30 -3.82 -41.97
N LYS A 213 -18.28 -4.23 -41.15
CA LYS A 213 -19.68 -3.80 -41.32
C LYS A 213 -20.05 -2.50 -40.62
N ALA A 214 -19.46 -2.23 -39.45
CA ALA A 214 -19.89 -1.12 -38.60
C ALA A 214 -18.78 -0.08 -38.36
N ASN A 215 -17.56 -0.31 -38.84
CA ASN A 215 -16.38 0.53 -38.56
C ASN A 215 -16.14 0.75 -37.05
N ILE A 216 -16.53 -0.22 -36.21
CA ILE A 216 -16.41 -0.13 -34.75
C ILE A 216 -15.11 -0.79 -34.31
N GLN A 217 -14.27 -0.01 -33.62
CA GLN A 217 -13.04 -0.53 -33.04
C GLN A 217 -13.29 -1.34 -31.76
N LYS A 218 -12.47 -2.37 -31.57
CA LYS A 218 -12.46 -3.19 -30.35
C LYS A 218 -11.94 -2.39 -29.15
N ILE A 219 -12.63 -2.49 -28.01
CA ILE A 219 -12.20 -1.88 -26.75
C ILE A 219 -11.01 -2.68 -26.21
N LYS A 220 -9.91 -2.00 -25.87
CA LYS A 220 -8.76 -2.62 -25.19
C LYS A 220 -9.03 -2.64 -23.68
N TRP A 221 -9.23 -3.81 -23.11
CA TRP A 221 -9.42 -3.96 -21.67
C TRP A 221 -8.09 -4.19 -20.95
N LYS A 222 -7.86 -3.46 -19.86
CA LYS A 222 -6.65 -3.55 -19.03
C LYS A 222 -7.03 -3.76 -17.57
N PHE A 223 -6.62 -4.89 -17.01
CA PHE A 223 -6.87 -5.22 -15.62
C PHE A 223 -5.74 -4.77 -14.71
N ASN A 224 -6.07 -4.33 -13.51
CA ASN A 224 -5.07 -4.03 -12.49
C ASN A 224 -4.35 -5.32 -12.03
N PRO A 225 -3.01 -5.26 -11.86
CA PRO A 225 -2.29 -6.34 -11.18
C PRO A 225 -2.88 -6.54 -9.77
N PRO A 226 -3.02 -7.79 -9.29
CA PRO A 226 -3.53 -8.07 -7.95
C PRO A 226 -2.78 -7.25 -6.89
N SER A 227 -3.52 -6.56 -6.01
CA SER A 227 -2.98 -5.69 -4.95
C SER A 227 -2.30 -4.36 -5.38
N ALA A 228 -2.18 -4.04 -6.67
CA ALA A 228 -1.56 -2.80 -7.15
C ALA A 228 -2.53 -1.60 -7.15
N ALA A 229 -2.97 -1.22 -5.94
CA ALA A 229 -4.02 -0.22 -5.74
C ALA A 229 -3.75 1.16 -6.37
N TRP A 230 -2.49 1.53 -6.60
CA TRP A 230 -2.10 2.84 -7.16
C TRP A 230 -2.36 2.97 -8.67
N TRP A 231 -2.36 1.87 -9.42
CA TRP A 231 -2.77 1.89 -10.84
C TRP A 231 -4.22 2.35 -10.99
N GLY A 232 -5.08 2.00 -10.02
CA GLY A 232 -6.45 2.47 -9.90
C GLY A 232 -6.65 3.78 -9.13
N GLY A 233 -5.59 4.52 -8.82
CA GLY A 233 -5.67 5.70 -7.95
C GLY A 233 -6.62 6.80 -8.44
N PHE A 234 -6.78 6.96 -9.76
CA PHE A 234 -7.61 8.03 -10.31
C PHE A 234 -9.11 7.79 -10.13
N TRP A 235 -9.58 6.54 -10.29
CA TRP A 235 -10.98 6.22 -10.05
C TRP A 235 -11.28 5.89 -8.59
N LYS A 236 -10.33 5.36 -7.82
CA LYS A 236 -10.49 5.17 -6.36
C LYS A 236 -10.76 6.48 -5.62
N ARG A 237 -10.11 7.58 -6.04
CA ARG A 237 -10.39 8.90 -5.48
C ARG A 237 -11.83 9.35 -5.78
N MET A 238 -12.34 9.07 -6.99
CA MET A 238 -13.73 9.35 -7.35
C MET A 238 -14.72 8.50 -6.55
N ILE A 239 -14.41 7.23 -6.31
CA ILE A 239 -15.20 6.36 -5.43
C ILE A 239 -15.24 6.90 -4.01
N GLN A 240 -14.11 7.35 -3.49
CA GLN A 240 -14.05 7.90 -2.14
C GLN A 240 -14.93 9.15 -2.02
N MET A 241 -14.91 10.03 -3.02
CA MET A 241 -15.81 11.19 -3.09
C MET A 241 -17.28 10.77 -3.13
N LEU A 242 -17.64 9.83 -4.01
CA LEU A 242 -19.01 9.31 -4.08
C LEU A 242 -19.46 8.68 -2.75
N LYS A 243 -18.62 7.87 -2.09
CA LYS A 243 -18.90 7.27 -0.78
C LYS A 243 -19.09 8.33 0.31
N GLN A 244 -18.34 9.43 0.25
CA GLN A 244 -18.51 10.54 1.19
C GLN A 244 -19.82 11.28 0.97
N ILE A 245 -20.19 11.57 -0.29
CA ILE A 245 -21.47 12.20 -0.63
C ILE A 245 -22.63 11.29 -0.20
N LEU A 246 -22.59 10.00 -0.55
CA LEU A 246 -23.57 9.00 -0.11
C LEU A 246 -23.73 9.00 1.43
N ARG A 247 -22.63 8.99 2.19
CA ARG A 247 -22.71 8.98 3.66
C ARG A 247 -23.25 10.28 4.25
N LYS A 248 -22.85 11.44 3.70
CA LYS A 248 -23.21 12.76 4.24
C LYS A 248 -24.61 13.21 3.83
N MET A 249 -24.96 13.02 2.55
CA MET A 249 -26.22 13.50 1.98
C MET A 249 -27.36 12.50 2.15
N LEU A 250 -27.10 11.20 1.97
CA LEU A 250 -28.14 10.18 2.13
C LEU A 250 -28.36 9.83 3.61
N GLY A 251 -27.30 9.84 4.43
CA GLY A 251 -27.38 9.58 5.86
C GLY A 251 -28.05 8.22 6.18
N ARG A 252 -29.20 8.24 6.85
CA ARG A 252 -30.04 7.07 7.15
C ARG A 252 -31.23 6.90 6.19
N ALA A 253 -31.42 7.82 5.24
CA ALA A 253 -32.52 7.76 4.30
C ALA A 253 -32.32 6.62 3.30
N SER A 254 -33.42 5.98 2.90
CA SER A 254 -33.45 4.94 1.88
C SER A 254 -34.36 5.39 0.75
N LEU A 255 -33.84 5.38 -0.47
CA LEU A 255 -34.55 5.83 -1.68
C LEU A 255 -35.02 4.64 -2.52
N TYR A 256 -36.08 4.83 -3.30
CA TYR A 256 -36.44 3.93 -4.39
C TYR A 256 -35.42 4.04 -5.54
N TYR A 257 -35.48 3.09 -6.47
CA TYR A 257 -34.54 3.01 -7.59
C TYR A 257 -34.50 4.30 -8.42
N GLU A 258 -35.67 4.81 -8.85
CA GLU A 258 -35.74 6.03 -9.67
C GLU A 258 -35.30 7.28 -8.90
N GLU A 259 -35.68 7.39 -7.63
CA GLU A 259 -35.24 8.50 -6.76
C GLU A 259 -33.71 8.52 -6.62
N LEU A 260 -33.09 7.36 -6.36
CA LEU A 260 -31.64 7.26 -6.26
C LEU A 260 -30.96 7.54 -7.61
N ASN A 261 -31.56 7.10 -8.72
CA ASN A 261 -31.05 7.37 -10.06
C ASN A 261 -31.04 8.88 -10.37
N THR A 262 -32.10 9.60 -10.01
CA THR A 262 -32.18 11.06 -10.14
C THR A 262 -31.10 11.75 -9.31
N VAL A 263 -30.95 11.38 -8.03
CA VAL A 263 -29.94 11.94 -7.13
C VAL A 263 -28.51 11.67 -7.64
N LEU A 264 -28.26 10.50 -8.23
CA LEU A 264 -26.97 10.19 -8.85
C LEU A 264 -26.65 11.09 -10.04
N CYS A 265 -27.67 11.47 -10.84
CA CYS A 265 -27.48 12.45 -11.93
C CYS A 265 -27.09 13.84 -11.39
N GLU A 266 -27.73 14.29 -10.31
CA GLU A 266 -27.38 15.57 -9.66
C GLU A 266 -25.97 15.53 -9.08
N TRP A 267 -25.59 14.44 -8.41
CA TRP A 267 -24.24 14.28 -7.86
C TRP A 267 -23.17 14.13 -8.92
N GLU A 268 -23.48 13.51 -10.06
CA GLU A 268 -22.61 13.50 -11.24
C GLU A 268 -22.31 14.93 -11.68
N HIS A 269 -23.34 15.78 -11.79
CA HIS A 269 -23.15 17.18 -12.14
C HIS A 269 -22.26 17.90 -11.12
N VAL A 270 -22.56 17.80 -9.82
CA VAL A 270 -21.76 18.43 -8.75
C VAL A 270 -20.30 17.98 -8.77
N ILE A 271 -20.05 16.67 -8.90
CA ILE A 271 -18.68 16.16 -8.96
C ILE A 271 -17.98 16.66 -10.22
N ASN A 272 -18.66 16.74 -11.37
CA ASN A 272 -18.06 17.25 -12.60
C ASN A 272 -17.86 18.77 -12.61
N SER A 273 -18.58 19.53 -11.80
CA SER A 273 -18.40 20.98 -11.65
C SER A 273 -17.26 21.37 -10.70
N ARG A 274 -16.56 20.38 -10.11
CA ARG A 274 -15.45 20.65 -9.18
C ARG A 274 -14.21 21.22 -9.90
N PRO A 275 -13.43 22.09 -9.23
CA PRO A 275 -12.15 22.56 -9.76
C PRO A 275 -11.12 21.40 -9.85
N LEU A 276 -10.35 21.38 -10.94
CA LEU A 276 -9.23 20.45 -11.16
C LEU A 276 -7.92 20.95 -10.53
N THR A 277 -7.79 22.27 -10.40
CA THR A 277 -6.62 23.00 -9.93
C THR A 277 -6.92 23.68 -8.59
N TYR A 278 -5.88 24.22 -7.95
CA TYR A 278 -6.06 25.10 -6.81
C TYR A 278 -6.98 26.28 -7.16
N ILE A 279 -7.87 26.65 -6.23
CA ILE A 279 -8.86 27.72 -6.42
C ILE A 279 -8.14 29.05 -6.21
N SER A 280 -8.03 29.86 -7.26
CA SER A 280 -7.63 31.27 -7.16
C SER A 280 -8.89 32.16 -7.21
N GLU A 281 -8.90 33.24 -6.45
CA GLU A 281 -10.05 34.16 -6.35
C GLU A 281 -10.37 34.88 -7.68
N ASP A 282 -9.38 35.03 -8.57
CA ASP A 282 -9.48 35.90 -9.76
C ASP A 282 -9.79 35.20 -11.09
N VAL A 283 -9.93 33.86 -11.14
CA VAL A 283 -10.04 33.11 -12.41
C VAL A 283 -11.14 32.05 -12.37
N ASN A 284 -11.94 31.97 -13.45
CA ASN A 284 -12.87 30.86 -13.69
C ASN A 284 -12.10 29.52 -13.66
N ASN A 285 -12.30 28.75 -12.59
CA ASN A 285 -11.58 27.50 -12.34
C ASN A 285 -11.87 26.44 -13.41
N LEU A 286 -10.85 25.67 -13.78
CA LEU A 286 -11.00 24.59 -14.75
C LEU A 286 -11.73 23.39 -14.11
N THR A 287 -12.82 22.92 -14.71
CA THR A 287 -13.63 21.81 -14.17
C THR A 287 -13.79 20.67 -15.20
N PRO A 288 -14.01 19.42 -14.76
CA PRO A 288 -14.32 18.32 -15.68
C PRO A 288 -15.54 18.57 -16.57
N ALA A 289 -16.56 19.28 -16.06
CA ALA A 289 -17.80 19.57 -16.77
C ALA A 289 -17.57 20.37 -18.06
N MET A 290 -16.54 21.24 -18.08
CA MET A 290 -16.15 22.01 -19.27
C MET A 290 -15.72 21.12 -20.45
N PHE A 291 -15.36 19.86 -20.19
CA PHE A 291 -14.96 18.90 -21.21
C PHE A 291 -16.09 17.92 -21.59
N LEU A 292 -17.24 17.91 -20.89
CA LEU A 292 -18.35 16.97 -21.15
C LEU A 292 -19.17 17.29 -22.40
N GLN A 293 -19.09 18.52 -22.91
CA GLN A 293 -19.77 18.98 -24.11
C GLN A 293 -18.92 18.80 -25.39
N GLU A 294 -17.93 17.90 -25.37
CA GLU A 294 -17.24 17.43 -26.58
C GLU A 294 -18.21 16.56 -27.42
N ILE A 295 -19.24 17.18 -28.00
CA ILE A 295 -20.10 16.55 -29.01
C ILE A 295 -19.26 16.38 -30.29
N GLU A 296 -19.15 15.14 -30.76
CA GLU A 296 -18.30 14.74 -31.89
C GLU A 296 -18.88 15.13 -33.27
N THR A 297 -20.18 15.43 -33.34
CA THR A 297 -20.88 15.79 -34.59
C THR A 297 -21.75 17.02 -34.35
N SER A 298 -21.39 18.12 -35.01
CA SER A 298 -22.22 19.32 -35.16
C SER A 298 -22.91 19.34 -36.52
N ASP A 299 -23.20 18.17 -37.10
CA ASP A 299 -23.99 18.12 -38.32
C ASP A 299 -25.43 18.41 -37.92
N VAL A 300 -25.82 19.63 -38.26
CA VAL A 300 -27.20 20.07 -38.25
C VAL A 300 -27.52 20.39 -39.69
N THR A 301 -27.37 19.43 -40.60
CA THR A 301 -27.64 19.63 -42.03
C THR A 301 -29.06 20.16 -42.31
N ASP A 302 -29.96 20.01 -41.34
CA ASP A 302 -31.30 20.61 -41.26
C ASP A 302 -31.32 22.11 -40.88
N ILE A 303 -30.35 22.59 -40.09
CA ILE A 303 -30.12 24.00 -39.70
C ILE A 303 -29.06 24.69 -40.59
N ASP A 304 -28.11 23.95 -41.16
CA ASP A 304 -27.03 24.43 -42.04
C ASP A 304 -27.56 24.99 -43.36
N CYS A 305 -28.80 24.67 -43.72
CA CYS A 305 -29.53 25.28 -44.83
C CYS A 305 -29.97 26.74 -44.56
N LEU A 306 -29.87 27.23 -43.31
CA LEU A 306 -30.51 28.49 -42.89
C LEU A 306 -29.57 29.70 -42.73
N ASP A 307 -28.25 29.55 -42.56
CA ASP A 307 -27.25 30.63 -42.76
C ASP A 307 -25.80 30.12 -42.68
N HIS A 308 -25.07 30.07 -43.80
CA HIS A 308 -23.73 29.48 -43.88
C HIS A 308 -22.63 30.30 -43.15
N GLN A 309 -22.80 31.61 -42.96
CA GLN A 309 -21.68 32.48 -42.58
C GLN A 309 -21.56 32.69 -41.07
N GLU A 310 -22.69 32.84 -40.36
CA GLU A 310 -22.71 32.88 -38.89
C GLU A 310 -22.38 31.51 -38.26
N ILE A 311 -22.82 30.42 -38.89
CA ILE A 311 -22.55 29.04 -38.42
C ILE A 311 -21.05 28.72 -38.51
N TYR A 312 -20.38 29.05 -39.61
CA TYR A 312 -18.93 28.84 -39.75
C TYR A 312 -18.14 29.60 -38.67
N ASN A 313 -18.52 30.85 -38.40
CA ASN A 313 -17.93 31.65 -37.33
C ASN A 313 -18.19 31.05 -35.95
N ARG A 314 -19.39 30.52 -35.70
CA ARG A 314 -19.75 29.88 -34.43
C ARG A 314 -19.01 28.55 -34.22
N ILE A 315 -18.91 27.71 -35.24
CA ILE A 315 -18.12 26.46 -35.19
C ILE A 315 -16.65 26.78 -34.93
N ARG A 316 -16.09 27.77 -35.63
CA ARG A 316 -14.70 28.23 -35.43
C ARG A 316 -14.48 28.82 -34.03
N HIS A 317 -15.44 29.55 -33.50
CA HIS A 317 -15.41 30.08 -32.13
C HIS A 317 -15.43 28.96 -31.08
N VAL A 318 -16.29 27.95 -31.25
CA VAL A 318 -16.33 26.76 -30.38
C VAL A 318 -15.02 25.97 -30.45
N GLN A 319 -14.44 25.81 -31.63
CA GLN A 319 -13.11 25.19 -31.79
C GLN A 319 -12.01 26.00 -31.06
N THR A 320 -12.04 27.32 -31.17
CA THR A 320 -11.08 28.20 -30.48
C THR A 320 -11.21 28.08 -28.96
N ILE A 321 -12.43 28.07 -28.41
CA ILE A 321 -12.68 27.84 -26.98
C ILE A 321 -12.14 26.48 -26.55
N ARG A 322 -12.36 25.42 -27.35
CA ARG A 322 -11.84 24.06 -27.05
C ARG A 322 -10.32 24.05 -26.95
N GLU A 323 -9.63 24.70 -27.89
CA GLU A 323 -8.17 24.80 -27.89
C GLU A 323 -7.66 25.58 -26.67
N GLN A 324 -8.31 26.69 -26.33
CA GLN A 324 -8.01 27.47 -25.13
C GLN A 324 -8.18 26.64 -23.85
N LEU A 325 -9.27 25.88 -23.71
CA LEU A 325 -9.50 25.00 -22.56
C LEU A 325 -8.43 23.91 -22.42
N ARG A 326 -8.03 23.29 -23.54
CA ARG A 326 -6.95 22.29 -23.55
C ARG A 326 -5.59 22.92 -23.20
N LYS A 327 -5.32 24.14 -23.66
CA LYS A 327 -4.12 24.90 -23.31
C LYS A 327 -4.09 25.22 -21.81
N ARG A 328 -5.21 25.67 -21.25
CA ARG A 328 -5.38 25.89 -19.80
C ARG A 328 -5.18 24.60 -18.99
N PHE A 329 -5.79 23.48 -19.40
CA PHE A 329 -5.57 22.18 -18.75
C PHE A 329 -4.10 21.77 -18.73
N ARG A 330 -3.39 21.93 -19.86
CA ARG A 330 -1.97 21.61 -19.94
C ARG A 330 -1.12 22.48 -18.99
N ILE A 331 -1.39 23.78 -18.92
CA ILE A 331 -0.58 24.71 -18.12
C ILE A 331 -0.94 24.60 -16.64
N GLU A 332 -2.23 24.74 -16.31
CA GLU A 332 -2.71 24.87 -14.94
C GLU A 332 -2.73 23.52 -14.21
N TYR A 333 -3.17 22.43 -14.88
CA TYR A 333 -3.28 21.12 -14.24
C TYR A 333 -2.04 20.24 -14.46
N LEU A 334 -1.62 20.02 -15.71
CA LEU A 334 -0.43 19.19 -15.96
C LEU A 334 0.86 19.88 -15.50
N GLY A 335 0.90 21.22 -15.45
CA GLY A 335 2.02 21.98 -14.89
C GLY A 335 2.24 21.69 -13.40
N GLN A 336 1.16 21.67 -12.59
CA GLN A 336 1.23 21.36 -11.15
C GLN A 336 1.72 19.92 -10.87
N LEU A 337 1.49 18.97 -11.78
CA LEU A 337 1.99 17.60 -11.63
C LEU A 337 3.52 17.49 -11.74
N ARG A 338 4.22 18.53 -12.24
CA ARG A 338 5.70 18.57 -12.30
C ARG A 338 6.34 18.80 -10.93
N GLU A 339 5.64 19.43 -9.99
CA GLU A 339 6.18 19.83 -8.68
C GLU A 339 6.18 18.68 -7.63
N GLN A 340 6.20 17.41 -8.05
CA GLN A 340 6.26 16.30 -7.09
C GLN A 340 7.55 16.36 -6.26
N THR A 341 7.37 16.74 -5.01
CA THR A 341 8.39 16.80 -3.96
C THR A 341 9.00 15.41 -3.81
N GLN A 342 10.26 15.27 -4.21
CA GLN A 342 11.04 14.06 -4.07
C GLN A 342 11.43 13.84 -2.60
N HIS A 343 10.51 13.32 -1.78
CA HIS A 343 10.86 12.82 -0.46
C HIS A 343 11.58 11.47 -0.62
N HIS A 344 12.90 11.51 -0.81
CA HIS A 344 13.74 10.32 -0.86
C HIS A 344 14.16 9.91 0.54
N ARG A 345 13.55 8.87 1.12
CA ARG A 345 14.25 8.03 2.11
C ARG A 345 14.95 6.92 1.34
N LYS A 346 16.30 6.88 1.38
CA LYS A 346 17.10 5.81 0.77
C LYS A 346 16.81 4.48 1.49
N LEU A 347 15.84 3.71 0.99
CA LEU A 347 15.59 2.33 1.42
C LEU A 347 16.31 1.35 0.48
N ARG A 348 16.88 0.28 1.04
CA ARG A 348 17.61 -0.76 0.29
C ARG A 348 16.66 -1.46 -0.70
N PRO A 349 17.06 -1.64 -1.97
CA PRO A 349 16.24 -2.36 -2.95
C PRO A 349 16.14 -3.85 -2.59
N LEU A 350 14.95 -4.44 -2.82
CA LEU A 350 14.71 -5.89 -2.67
C LEU A 350 15.58 -6.68 -3.65
N THR A 351 16.05 -7.85 -3.22
CA THR A 351 16.79 -8.79 -4.09
C THR A 351 16.05 -10.11 -4.28
N VAL A 352 16.34 -10.82 -5.37
CA VAL A 352 15.79 -12.17 -5.61
C VAL A 352 16.34 -13.13 -4.56
N GLY A 353 15.48 -13.96 -3.98
CA GLY A 353 15.81 -14.88 -2.90
C GLY A 353 15.53 -14.35 -1.49
N GLU A 354 15.30 -13.03 -1.31
CA GLU A 354 14.99 -12.46 0.00
C GLU A 354 13.63 -12.91 0.56
N VAL A 355 13.58 -13.10 1.88
CA VAL A 355 12.34 -13.41 2.61
C VAL A 355 11.68 -12.11 3.06
N VAL A 356 10.43 -11.93 2.64
CA VAL A 356 9.60 -10.75 2.90
C VAL A 356 8.29 -11.13 3.57
N VAL A 357 7.67 -10.20 4.27
CA VAL A 357 6.28 -10.33 4.73
C VAL A 357 5.36 -9.71 3.69
N VAL A 358 4.32 -10.44 3.28
CA VAL A 358 3.31 -9.98 2.34
C VAL A 358 2.14 -9.35 3.10
N GLU A 359 1.89 -8.06 2.87
CA GLU A 359 0.76 -7.36 3.47
C GLU A 359 -0.58 -8.04 3.11
N ASN A 360 -1.35 -8.36 4.14
CA ASN A 360 -2.73 -8.78 4.00
C ASN A 360 -3.65 -7.82 4.75
N SER A 361 -4.40 -6.99 4.02
CA SER A 361 -5.27 -5.96 4.59
C SER A 361 -6.45 -6.50 5.42
N LEU A 362 -6.74 -7.80 5.35
CA LEU A 362 -7.82 -8.45 6.10
C LEU A 362 -7.34 -9.08 7.41
N LYS A 363 -6.03 -9.15 7.64
CA LYS A 363 -5.45 -9.82 8.81
C LYS A 363 -4.57 -8.87 9.60
N ASN A 364 -4.51 -9.08 10.91
CA ASN A 364 -3.52 -8.42 11.77
C ASN A 364 -2.11 -8.71 11.26
N ARG A 365 -1.21 -7.73 11.43
CA ARG A 365 0.16 -7.75 10.89
C ARG A 365 0.97 -9.01 11.25
N ASN A 366 0.65 -9.64 12.37
CA ASN A 366 1.30 -10.87 12.84
C ASN A 366 0.96 -12.09 12.01
N LEU A 367 -0.20 -12.08 11.36
CA LEU A 367 -0.77 -13.15 10.55
C LEU A 367 -0.50 -12.93 9.05
N TRP A 368 0.32 -11.94 8.71
CA TRP A 368 0.78 -11.74 7.34
C TRP A 368 1.73 -12.88 6.94
N SER A 369 1.52 -13.41 5.74
CA SER A 369 2.25 -14.56 5.24
C SER A 369 3.70 -14.19 4.91
N LEU A 370 4.62 -15.10 5.23
CA LEU A 370 5.99 -15.03 4.73
C LEU A 370 6.02 -15.44 3.26
N ALA A 371 6.89 -14.79 2.49
CA ALA A 371 7.12 -15.16 1.10
C ALA A 371 8.59 -14.98 0.72
N ARG A 372 9.07 -15.78 -0.24
CA ARG A 372 10.39 -15.62 -0.85
C ARG A 372 10.26 -14.93 -2.20
N VAL A 373 11.07 -13.92 -2.46
CA VAL A 373 11.10 -13.24 -3.76
C VAL A 373 11.68 -14.19 -4.81
N ILE A 374 10.89 -14.54 -5.83
CA ILE A 374 11.32 -15.41 -6.94
C ILE A 374 11.84 -14.58 -8.11
N GLN A 375 11.14 -13.48 -8.41
CA GLN A 375 11.43 -12.66 -9.59
C GLN A 375 11.06 -11.21 -9.31
N LEU A 376 11.95 -10.29 -9.70
CA LEU A 376 11.67 -8.87 -9.74
C LEU A 376 11.27 -8.48 -11.17
N ILE A 377 10.13 -7.81 -11.32
CA ILE A 377 9.59 -7.43 -12.63
C ILE A 377 9.82 -5.92 -12.80
N PRO A 378 10.82 -5.50 -13.60
CA PRO A 378 11.07 -4.09 -13.87
C PRO A 378 9.97 -3.50 -14.75
N GLY A 379 9.63 -2.24 -14.50
CA GLY A 379 8.80 -1.43 -15.39
C GLY A 379 9.54 -1.03 -16.66
N LYS A 380 8.84 -0.36 -17.59
CA LYS A 380 9.44 0.14 -18.84
C LYS A 380 10.57 1.16 -18.63
N ASP A 381 10.61 1.77 -17.45
CA ASP A 381 11.60 2.73 -16.98
C ASP A 381 12.72 2.07 -16.16
N GLY A 382 12.85 0.74 -16.21
CA GLY A 382 13.86 -0.04 -15.49
C GLY A 382 13.63 -0.20 -13.98
N HIS A 383 12.66 0.52 -13.41
CA HIS A 383 12.41 0.51 -11.97
C HIS A 383 11.49 -0.66 -11.58
N VAL A 384 11.91 -1.44 -10.59
CA VAL A 384 11.15 -2.59 -10.07
C VAL A 384 10.03 -2.11 -9.16
N ARG A 385 8.77 -2.35 -9.56
CA ARG A 385 7.57 -2.01 -8.76
C ARG A 385 6.71 -3.21 -8.41
N VAL A 386 6.97 -4.34 -9.05
CA VAL A 386 6.23 -5.58 -8.89
C VAL A 386 7.23 -6.72 -8.72
N ALA A 387 6.93 -7.63 -7.82
CA ALA A 387 7.70 -8.85 -7.61
C ALA A 387 6.77 -10.07 -7.61
N ARG A 388 7.26 -11.18 -8.12
CA ARG A 388 6.66 -12.50 -7.96
C ARG A 388 7.26 -13.13 -6.70
N VAL A 389 6.40 -13.58 -5.79
CA VAL A 389 6.80 -14.12 -4.50
C VAL A 389 6.16 -15.50 -4.28
N GLN A 390 6.89 -16.43 -3.67
CA GLN A 390 6.41 -17.74 -3.28
C GLN A 390 5.96 -17.71 -1.82
N THR A 391 4.69 -17.97 -1.55
CA THR A 391 4.17 -18.27 -0.21
C THR A 391 4.03 -19.78 0.00
N GLU A 392 3.75 -20.21 1.24
CA GLU A 392 3.42 -21.61 1.57
C GLU A 392 2.26 -22.18 0.73
N THR A 393 1.28 -21.33 0.36
CA THR A 393 0.09 -21.73 -0.39
C THR A 393 0.22 -21.59 -1.91
N GLY A 394 1.35 -21.12 -2.43
CA GLY A 394 1.57 -20.91 -3.87
C GLY A 394 2.23 -19.58 -4.24
N GLU A 395 2.33 -19.33 -5.55
CA GLU A 395 2.92 -18.11 -6.12
C GLU A 395 1.93 -16.94 -6.14
N LEU A 396 2.43 -15.75 -5.79
CA LEU A 396 1.68 -14.50 -5.84
C LEU A 396 2.49 -13.41 -6.54
N VAL A 397 1.83 -12.63 -7.39
CA VAL A 397 2.40 -11.38 -7.91
C VAL A 397 1.95 -10.24 -7.01
N ARG A 398 2.90 -9.48 -6.46
CA ARG A 398 2.63 -8.40 -5.52
C ARG A 398 3.44 -7.13 -5.81
N PRO A 399 2.86 -5.97 -5.53
CA PRO A 399 3.59 -4.71 -5.38
C PRO A 399 4.77 -4.80 -4.44
N VAL A 400 5.89 -4.18 -4.80
CA VAL A 400 7.03 -4.01 -3.88
C VAL A 400 6.61 -3.22 -2.62
N GLN A 401 5.72 -2.21 -2.74
CA GLN A 401 5.26 -1.44 -1.57
C GLN A 401 4.45 -2.25 -0.56
N ARG A 402 3.98 -3.45 -0.94
CA ARG A 402 3.26 -4.39 -0.05
C ARG A 402 4.15 -5.52 0.46
N LEU A 403 5.44 -5.47 0.14
CA LEU A 403 6.45 -6.38 0.63
C LEU A 403 7.29 -5.66 1.67
N TYR A 404 7.38 -6.28 2.84
CA TYR A 404 8.10 -5.75 3.99
C TYR A 404 9.35 -6.59 4.21
N ASN A 405 10.51 -5.94 4.16
CA ASN A 405 11.78 -6.62 4.35
C ASN A 405 11.94 -7.00 5.83
N LEU A 406 12.32 -8.26 6.10
CA LEU A 406 12.58 -8.75 7.45
C LEU A 406 14.05 -8.65 7.88
N GLU A 407 14.96 -8.25 6.99
CA GLU A 407 16.40 -8.12 7.25
C GLU A 407 16.98 -9.30 8.03
N LEU A 408 16.52 -10.54 7.79
CA LEU A 408 17.06 -11.71 8.45
C LEU A 408 18.34 -12.11 7.72
N GLN A 409 19.46 -11.46 8.05
CA GLN A 409 20.76 -12.07 7.81
C GLN A 409 20.89 -13.23 8.80
N GLU A 410 21.28 -14.40 8.31
CA GLU A 410 21.74 -15.47 9.19
C GLU A 410 22.81 -14.87 10.10
N PRO A 411 22.66 -14.94 11.43
CA PRO A 411 23.80 -14.65 12.27
C PRO A 411 24.83 -15.72 11.94
N GLU A 412 25.98 -15.32 11.41
CA GLU A 412 27.21 -16.09 11.61
C GLU A 412 27.38 -16.20 13.12
N ILE A 413 26.88 -17.29 13.68
CA ILE A 413 27.18 -17.64 15.05
C ILE A 413 28.63 -18.10 15.02
N ASN A 414 29.56 -17.15 15.13
CA ASN A 414 30.93 -17.43 15.53
C ASN A 414 30.87 -17.86 17.00
N LEU A 415 30.49 -19.12 17.22
CA LEU A 415 30.78 -19.82 18.46
C LEU A 415 32.31 -19.82 18.60
N PRO A 416 32.86 -19.37 19.74
CA PRO A 416 34.26 -19.62 20.05
C PRO A 416 34.52 -21.12 19.89
N LYS A 417 35.57 -21.49 19.15
CA LYS A 417 35.98 -22.90 18.91
C LYS A 417 36.15 -23.69 20.22
N ASP A 418 36.33 -23.01 21.35
CA ASP A 418 36.51 -23.61 22.67
C ASP A 418 35.25 -24.29 23.24
N LEU A 419 34.05 -24.05 22.66
CA LEU A 419 32.81 -24.69 23.11
C LEU A 419 32.37 -25.88 22.25
N THR A 420 33.00 -26.12 21.10
CA THR A 420 32.66 -27.26 20.23
C THR A 420 33.35 -28.57 20.61
N ASP A 421 34.41 -28.51 21.42
CA ASP A 421 35.22 -29.70 21.77
C ASP A 421 35.16 -30.14 23.24
N SER A 422 34.26 -29.56 24.06
CA SER A 422 34.08 -30.05 25.44
C SER A 422 33.02 -31.15 25.51
N VAL A 423 33.49 -32.39 25.70
CA VAL A 423 32.64 -33.54 26.07
C VAL A 423 31.95 -33.24 27.40
N ILE A 424 30.65 -32.93 27.38
CA ILE A 424 29.86 -32.79 28.60
C ILE A 424 29.62 -34.20 29.18
N ARG A 425 30.31 -34.51 30.29
CA ARG A 425 30.00 -35.68 31.13
C ARG A 425 28.89 -35.29 32.12
N THR A 426 27.79 -36.03 32.10
CA THR A 426 26.79 -35.96 33.17
C THR A 426 27.34 -36.58 34.46
N ARG A 427 26.80 -36.21 35.65
CA ARG A 427 27.16 -36.80 36.96
C ARG A 427 27.02 -38.34 37.03
N ARG A 428 26.42 -38.98 36.01
CA ARG A 428 26.26 -40.43 35.86
C ARG A 428 27.10 -41.04 34.71
N GLY A 429 28.09 -40.34 34.20
CA GLY A 429 29.09 -40.89 33.27
C GLY A 429 28.65 -41.16 31.83
N ARG A 430 27.41 -40.82 31.43
CA ARG A 430 26.98 -40.95 30.02
C ARG A 430 27.54 -39.82 29.16
N LYS A 431 28.22 -40.18 28.07
CA LYS A 431 28.66 -39.30 26.98
C LYS A 431 27.45 -38.94 26.11
N VAL A 432 27.22 -37.65 25.84
CA VAL A 432 26.22 -37.18 24.87
C VAL A 432 26.95 -36.59 23.68
N ILE A 433 26.71 -37.12 22.48
CA ILE A 433 27.28 -36.63 21.22
C ILE A 433 26.36 -35.53 20.69
N SER A 434 26.94 -34.42 20.20
CA SER A 434 26.20 -33.30 19.60
C SER A 434 25.46 -33.71 18.32
N PRO A 435 24.29 -33.10 17.99
CA PRO A 435 23.57 -33.45 16.78
C PRO A 435 24.37 -33.01 15.55
N LYS A 436 24.69 -33.95 14.65
CA LYS A 436 25.26 -33.62 13.32
C LYS A 436 24.25 -32.78 12.53
N ARG A 437 24.69 -31.65 11.98
CA ARG A 437 23.94 -30.88 10.97
C ARG A 437 23.62 -31.81 9.79
N LEU A 438 22.35 -32.08 9.54
CA LEU A 438 21.87 -32.66 8.30
C LEU A 438 21.93 -31.59 7.20
N THR A 439 22.91 -31.68 6.32
CA THR A 439 22.93 -31.00 5.03
C THR A 439 22.22 -31.89 4.02
N TYR A 440 21.05 -31.47 3.52
CA TYR A 440 20.44 -32.08 2.34
C TYR A 440 20.95 -31.35 1.09
N ALA A 441 21.35 -32.14 0.10
CA ALA A 441 21.75 -31.72 -1.24
C ALA A 441 20.57 -31.21 -2.06
#